data_AF-A0A1A7WH95-F1
#
_entry.id   AF-A0A1A7WH95-F1
#
_cell.length_a   1.000
_cell.length_b   1.000
_cell.length_c   1.000
_cell.angle_alpha   90.00
_cell.angle_beta   90.00
_cell.angle_gamma   90.00
#
_symmetry.space_group_name_H-M   'P 1'
#
loop_
_entity.id
_entity.type
_entity.pdbx_description
1 polymer ?
#
loop_
_entity_poly.entity_id
_entity_poly.type
_entity_poly.pdbx_seq_one_letter_code
_entity_poly.pdbx_strand_id
1 'polypeptide(L)'
;MSDPRDIDEDAILKGLSAEELDKLEYELQEMDPENAMLPAGMRQRDQTKKGPTGPFDRDALMQYLEKEALESEDRDDLVPFTGEKKGKAFIAKKKEIPEHEQVILEPELEEALKNASDAEMCDIAAILGMYTLMSNKQYYDALGTTGTIANKEGINSVVKPDPFKYFPEEPPNTTNVEETLERILNNDSGLTEVNLNNIKDIPIPVLKE
;
A
#
# COMPACT_ATOMS: atom_id res chain seq x y z
N MET A 1 -32.89 -35.82 29.12
CA MET A 1 -32.39 -35.56 27.76
C MET A 1 -31.18 -36.45 27.58
N SER A 2 -31.20 -37.31 26.57
CA SER A 2 -30.08 -38.21 26.25
C SER A 2 -28.82 -37.37 25.98
N ASP A 3 -27.65 -37.85 26.39
CA ASP A 3 -26.38 -37.19 26.05
C ASP A 3 -26.27 -37.18 24.51
N PRO A 4 -26.08 -36.02 23.86
CA PRO A 4 -25.98 -35.93 22.39
C PRO A 4 -24.86 -36.78 21.79
N ARG A 5 -23.94 -37.28 22.62
CA ARG A 5 -22.78 -38.10 22.25
C ARG A 5 -23.05 -39.60 22.23
N ASP A 6 -24.22 -40.05 22.68
CA ASP A 6 -24.63 -41.48 22.70
C ASP A 6 -25.45 -41.87 21.45
N ILE A 7 -25.38 -41.09 20.38
CA ILE A 7 -26.06 -41.36 19.11
C ILE A 7 -25.11 -42.16 18.20
N ASP A 8 -25.61 -43.24 17.60
CA ASP A 8 -24.87 -44.02 16.60
C ASP A 8 -24.89 -43.30 15.24
N GLU A 9 -23.87 -42.47 15.03
CA GLU A 9 -23.68 -41.66 13.81
C GLU A 9 -23.55 -42.56 12.56
N ASP A 10 -22.86 -43.69 12.67
CA ASP A 10 -22.64 -44.62 11.55
C ASP A 10 -23.94 -45.28 11.08
N ALA A 11 -24.87 -45.59 11.98
CA ALA A 11 -26.18 -46.12 11.63
C ALA A 11 -27.05 -45.09 10.91
N ILE A 12 -26.98 -43.82 11.30
CA ILE A 12 -27.71 -42.72 10.66
C ILE A 12 -27.17 -42.47 9.25
N LEU A 13 -25.83 -42.40 9.10
CA LEU A 13 -25.19 -42.14 7.81
C LEU A 13 -25.48 -43.24 6.78
N LYS A 14 -25.58 -44.51 7.20
CA LYS A 14 -25.96 -45.63 6.33
C LYS A 14 -27.42 -45.57 5.85
N GLY A 15 -28.29 -44.87 6.58
CA GLY A 15 -29.71 -44.74 6.25
C GLY A 15 -30.01 -43.64 5.22
N LEU A 16 -29.05 -42.76 4.94
CA LEU A 16 -29.21 -41.66 3.99
C LEU A 16 -29.00 -42.14 2.54
N SER A 17 -29.81 -41.61 1.63
CA SER A 17 -29.58 -41.77 0.19
C SER A 17 -28.38 -40.94 -0.28
N ALA A 18 -27.84 -41.24 -1.46
CA ALA A 18 -26.71 -40.50 -2.03
C ALA A 18 -27.00 -38.99 -2.18
N GLU A 19 -28.24 -38.63 -2.55
CA GLU A 19 -28.65 -37.23 -2.69
C GLU A 19 -28.76 -36.52 -1.32
N GLU A 20 -29.17 -37.24 -0.28
CA GLU A 20 -29.26 -36.69 1.08
C GLU A 20 -27.88 -36.56 1.73
N LEU A 21 -26.94 -37.46 1.42
CA LEU A 21 -25.54 -37.35 1.82
C LEU A 21 -24.88 -36.12 1.19
N ASP A 22 -25.07 -35.91 -0.11
CA ASP A 22 -24.57 -34.71 -0.82
C ASP A 22 -25.13 -33.41 -0.21
N LYS A 23 -26.43 -33.42 0.15
CA LYS A 23 -27.08 -32.27 0.78
C LYS A 23 -26.56 -32.03 2.21
N LEU A 24 -26.34 -33.10 2.97
CA LEU A 24 -25.78 -33.02 4.31
C LEU A 24 -24.33 -32.49 4.29
N GLU A 25 -23.53 -32.91 3.31
CA GLU A 25 -22.18 -32.37 3.08
C GLU A 25 -22.23 -30.87 2.78
N TYR A 26 -23.16 -30.43 1.93
CA TYR A 26 -23.37 -29.02 1.61
C TYR A 26 -23.76 -28.19 2.85
N GLU A 27 -24.70 -28.69 3.67
CA GLU A 27 -25.14 -28.04 4.90
C GLU A 27 -24.01 -27.96 5.94
N LEU A 28 -23.19 -29.01 6.07
CA LEU A 28 -22.02 -29.03 6.96
C LEU A 28 -20.96 -27.98 6.55
N GLN A 29 -20.75 -27.79 5.26
CA GLN A 29 -19.84 -26.76 4.73
C GLN A 29 -20.38 -25.33 4.91
N GLU A 30 -21.68 -25.15 5.12
CA GLU A 30 -22.34 -23.86 5.39
C GLU A 30 -22.46 -23.51 6.87
N MET A 31 -22.41 -24.50 7.76
CA MET A 31 -22.74 -24.29 9.18
C MET A 31 -21.73 -23.47 9.98
N ASP A 32 -20.46 -23.34 9.55
CA ASP A 32 -19.52 -22.41 10.19
C ASP A 32 -18.29 -22.10 9.31
N PRO A 33 -18.23 -20.95 8.61
CA PRO A 33 -17.03 -20.55 7.87
C PRO A 33 -15.81 -20.32 8.79
N GLU A 34 -16.04 -20.11 10.10
CA GLU A 34 -15.02 -19.86 11.11
C GLU A 34 -14.60 -21.12 11.89
N ASN A 35 -15.08 -22.32 11.55
CA ASN A 35 -14.77 -23.57 12.27
C ASN A 35 -13.27 -23.75 12.52
N ALA A 36 -12.82 -23.38 13.73
CA ALA A 36 -11.41 -23.31 14.14
C ALA A 36 -10.67 -24.64 14.00
N MET A 37 -11.40 -25.75 13.91
CA MET A 37 -10.86 -27.10 13.80
C MET A 37 -10.52 -27.50 12.35
N LEU A 38 -11.02 -26.77 11.34
CA LEU A 38 -10.71 -26.97 9.94
C LEU A 38 -9.56 -26.05 9.47
N PRO A 39 -8.51 -26.59 8.82
CA PRO A 39 -7.45 -25.79 8.20
C PRO A 39 -8.03 -24.79 7.21
N ALA A 40 -7.44 -23.59 7.12
CA ALA A 40 -7.94 -22.50 6.28
C ALA A 40 -8.18 -22.89 4.81
N GLY A 41 -7.29 -23.71 4.22
CA GLY A 41 -7.43 -24.20 2.84
C GLY A 41 -8.59 -25.16 2.61
N MET A 42 -9.10 -25.80 3.67
CA MET A 42 -10.26 -26.72 3.62
C MET A 42 -11.59 -26.03 3.96
N ARG A 43 -11.56 -24.73 4.26
CA ARG A 43 -12.77 -23.91 4.45
C ARG A 43 -13.33 -23.43 3.12
N GLN A 44 -12.48 -23.35 2.11
CA GLN A 44 -12.89 -22.96 0.77
C GLN A 44 -13.57 -24.15 0.08
N ARG A 45 -14.78 -23.94 -0.43
CA ARG A 45 -15.51 -24.97 -1.19
C ARG A 45 -14.72 -25.38 -2.42
N ASP A 46 -14.75 -26.67 -2.74
CA ASP A 46 -14.27 -27.16 -4.02
C ASP A 46 -15.12 -26.56 -5.14
N GLN A 47 -14.49 -25.71 -5.95
CA GLN A 47 -15.18 -24.96 -7.02
C GLN A 47 -15.44 -25.84 -8.25
N THR A 48 -15.09 -27.13 -8.21
CA THR A 48 -15.19 -28.04 -9.35
C THR A 48 -15.45 -29.47 -8.90
N LYS A 49 -16.29 -30.17 -9.66
CA LYS A 49 -16.52 -31.62 -9.52
C LYS A 49 -15.47 -32.47 -10.26
N LYS A 50 -14.53 -31.82 -10.95
CA LYS A 50 -13.46 -32.49 -11.70
C LYS A 50 -12.35 -32.88 -10.73
N GLY A 51 -11.93 -34.16 -10.78
CA GLY A 51 -10.78 -34.62 -10.02
C GLY A 51 -9.47 -33.93 -10.45
N PRO A 52 -8.42 -33.99 -9.62
CA PRO A 52 -7.12 -33.39 -9.93
C PRO A 52 -6.50 -34.06 -11.16
N THR A 53 -6.04 -33.27 -12.13
CA THR A 53 -5.51 -33.75 -13.42
C THR A 53 -3.99 -33.97 -13.41
N GLY A 54 -3.38 -34.13 -12.24
CA GLY A 54 -1.92 -34.26 -12.09
C GLY A 54 -1.19 -32.92 -11.85
N PRO A 55 0.13 -32.85 -12.08
CA PRO A 55 0.88 -31.61 -11.91
C PRO A 55 0.43 -30.54 -12.92
N PHE A 56 0.61 -29.28 -12.55
CA PHE A 56 0.21 -28.14 -13.37
C PHE A 56 0.93 -28.11 -14.73
N ASP A 57 0.16 -28.20 -15.82
CA ASP A 57 0.63 -28.02 -17.19
C ASP A 57 0.22 -26.63 -17.70
N ARG A 58 1.21 -25.74 -17.78
CA ARG A 58 1.00 -24.35 -18.18
C ARG A 58 0.61 -24.23 -19.65
N ASP A 59 1.19 -25.05 -20.53
CA ASP A 59 1.01 -24.91 -21.98
C ASP A 59 -0.38 -25.36 -22.40
N ALA A 60 -0.89 -26.44 -21.79
CA ALA A 60 -2.27 -26.87 -21.96
C ALA A 60 -3.29 -25.80 -21.50
N LEU A 61 -3.03 -25.15 -20.36
CA LEU A 61 -3.88 -24.06 -19.86
C LEU A 61 -3.89 -22.87 -20.83
N MET A 62 -2.72 -22.46 -21.32
CA MET A 62 -2.62 -21.32 -22.24
C MET A 62 -3.38 -21.59 -23.55
N GLN A 63 -3.24 -22.79 -24.13
CA GLN A 63 -3.96 -23.17 -25.35
C GLN A 63 -5.48 -23.17 -25.15
N TYR A 64 -5.93 -23.65 -23.98
CA TYR A 64 -7.35 -23.61 -23.62
C TYR A 64 -7.87 -22.17 -23.53
N LEU A 65 -7.15 -21.28 -22.85
CA LEU A 65 -7.52 -19.87 -22.71
C LEU A 65 -7.53 -19.13 -24.04
N GLU A 66 -6.54 -19.38 -24.91
CA GLU A 66 -6.49 -18.79 -26.26
C GLU A 66 -7.69 -19.23 -27.10
N LYS A 67 -8.04 -20.52 -27.02
CA LYS A 67 -9.20 -21.06 -27.73
C LYS A 67 -10.50 -20.46 -27.21
N GLU A 68 -10.68 -20.40 -25.89
CA GLU A 68 -11.87 -19.82 -25.25
C GLU A 68 -12.03 -18.34 -25.59
N ALA A 69 -10.94 -17.58 -25.58
CA ALA A 69 -10.95 -16.16 -25.96
C ALA A 69 -11.25 -15.94 -27.46
N LEU A 70 -10.88 -16.87 -28.33
CA LEU A 70 -11.19 -16.79 -29.76
C LEU A 70 -12.64 -17.16 -30.06
N GLU A 71 -13.20 -18.09 -29.29
CA GLU A 71 -14.59 -18.55 -29.42
C GLU A 71 -15.61 -17.63 -28.73
N SER A 72 -15.17 -16.74 -27.83
CA SER A 72 -16.05 -15.77 -27.18
C SER A 72 -16.51 -14.69 -28.17
N GLU A 73 -17.82 -14.67 -28.46
CA GLU A 73 -18.43 -13.67 -29.35
C GLU A 73 -18.69 -12.34 -28.61
N ASP A 74 -18.59 -11.23 -29.36
CA ASP A 74 -18.96 -9.91 -28.88
C ASP A 74 -20.47 -9.80 -28.67
N ARG A 75 -20.88 -8.96 -27.71
CA ARG A 75 -22.29 -8.70 -27.46
C ARG A 75 -22.89 -7.72 -28.48
N ASP A 76 -23.89 -8.17 -29.22
CA ASP A 76 -24.59 -7.36 -30.23
C ASP A 76 -25.54 -6.30 -29.65
N ASP A 77 -25.92 -6.41 -28.37
CA ASP A 77 -26.91 -5.56 -27.71
C ASP A 77 -26.31 -4.29 -27.06
N LEU A 78 -25.02 -4.04 -27.26
CA LEU A 78 -24.32 -2.91 -26.67
C LEU A 78 -24.69 -1.60 -27.35
N VAL A 79 -25.28 -0.67 -26.59
CA VAL A 79 -25.47 0.71 -27.03
C VAL A 79 -24.10 1.39 -27.13
N PRO A 80 -23.68 1.89 -28.30
CA PRO A 80 -22.37 2.49 -28.46
C PRO A 80 -22.24 3.74 -27.59
N PHE A 81 -21.08 3.91 -26.97
CA PHE A 81 -20.79 5.11 -26.18
C PHE A 81 -20.66 6.32 -27.12
N THR A 82 -21.63 7.24 -27.05
CA THR A 82 -21.69 8.42 -27.93
C THR A 82 -20.87 9.61 -27.44
N GLY A 83 -20.31 9.56 -26.23
CA GLY A 83 -19.56 10.68 -25.63
C GLY A 83 -20.43 11.90 -25.26
N GLU A 84 -21.76 11.81 -25.44
CA GLU A 84 -22.68 12.90 -25.15
C GLU A 84 -22.83 13.12 -23.64
N LYS A 85 -22.52 14.34 -23.19
CA LYS A 85 -22.77 14.76 -21.81
C LYS A 85 -24.27 15.03 -21.61
N LYS A 86 -25.00 14.03 -21.11
CA LYS A 86 -26.43 14.17 -20.76
C LYS A 86 -26.69 15.04 -19.52
N GLY A 87 -25.67 15.25 -18.69
CA GLY A 87 -25.75 16.09 -17.50
C GLY A 87 -25.37 17.54 -17.76
N LYS A 88 -25.91 18.46 -16.95
CA LYS A 88 -25.42 19.85 -16.91
C LYS A 88 -24.01 19.88 -16.33
N ALA A 89 -23.12 20.63 -16.94
CA ALA A 89 -21.81 20.90 -16.34
C ALA A 89 -22.01 21.59 -14.99
N PHE A 90 -21.38 21.07 -13.95
CA PHE A 90 -21.42 21.68 -12.63
C PHE A 90 -20.78 23.07 -12.70
N ILE A 91 -21.54 24.08 -12.29
CA ILE A 91 -21.03 25.44 -12.09
C ILE A 91 -20.82 25.61 -10.59
N ALA A 92 -19.57 25.71 -10.16
CA ALA A 92 -19.25 25.97 -8.77
C ALA A 92 -19.87 27.32 -8.36
N LYS A 93 -20.75 27.30 -7.36
CA LYS A 93 -21.23 28.53 -6.75
C LYS A 93 -20.04 29.23 -6.12
N LYS A 94 -19.79 30.50 -6.47
CA LYS A 94 -18.86 31.34 -5.71
C LYS A 94 -19.41 31.41 -4.29
N LYS A 95 -18.65 30.93 -3.32
CA LYS A 95 -18.92 31.21 -1.91
C LYS A 95 -18.64 32.70 -1.73
N GLU A 96 -19.69 33.50 -1.62
CA GLU A 96 -19.55 34.87 -1.15
C GLU A 96 -19.20 34.77 0.33
N ILE A 97 -18.00 35.25 0.70
CA ILE A 97 -17.61 35.38 2.10
C ILE A 97 -18.55 36.45 2.68
N PRO A 98 -19.36 36.12 3.71
CA PRO A 98 -20.25 37.09 4.33
C PRO A 98 -19.47 38.36 4.72
N GLU A 99 -20.05 39.56 4.54
CA GLU A 99 -19.35 40.83 4.83
C GLU A 99 -18.76 40.89 6.25
N HIS A 100 -19.36 40.19 7.22
CA HIS A 100 -18.87 40.13 8.60
C HIS A 100 -17.62 39.25 8.82
N GLU A 101 -17.26 38.40 7.85
CA GLU A 101 -16.02 37.60 7.84
C GLU A 101 -14.93 38.24 6.97
N GLN A 102 -15.21 39.36 6.30
CA GLN A 102 -14.21 40.08 5.52
C GLN A 102 -13.25 40.80 6.47
N VAL A 103 -12.01 40.33 6.54
CA VAL A 103 -10.94 41.02 7.24
C VAL A 103 -10.53 42.23 6.39
N ILE A 104 -11.02 43.41 6.78
CA ILE A 104 -10.60 44.68 6.17
C ILE A 104 -9.27 45.06 6.81
N LEU A 105 -8.19 44.95 6.03
CA LEU A 105 -6.87 45.43 6.43
C LEU A 105 -6.75 46.92 6.14
N GLU A 106 -5.83 47.59 6.84
CA GLU A 106 -5.44 48.94 6.46
C GLU A 106 -4.82 48.93 5.05
N PRO A 107 -4.99 49.99 4.25
CA PRO A 107 -4.58 50.00 2.83
C PRO A 107 -3.10 49.65 2.63
N GLU A 108 -2.24 50.11 3.55
CA GLU A 108 -0.80 49.85 3.54
C GLU A 108 -0.48 48.37 3.82
N LEU A 109 -1.21 47.74 4.75
CA LEU A 109 -1.05 46.32 5.08
C LEU A 109 -1.59 45.41 3.96
N GLU A 110 -2.70 45.79 3.31
CA GLU A 110 -3.25 45.03 2.19
C GLU A 110 -2.32 45.07 0.98
N GLU A 111 -1.71 46.23 0.69
CA GLU A 111 -0.73 46.37 -0.38
C GLU A 111 0.57 45.61 -0.07
N ALA A 112 1.07 45.70 1.17
CA ALA A 112 2.24 44.93 1.60
C ALA A 112 1.98 43.41 1.50
N LEU A 113 0.80 42.94 1.91
CA LEU A 113 0.43 41.53 1.83
C LEU A 113 0.26 41.04 0.38
N LYS A 114 -0.29 41.87 -0.51
CA LYS A 114 -0.44 41.53 -1.95
C LYS A 114 0.90 41.46 -2.68
N ASN A 115 1.88 42.26 -2.27
CA ASN A 115 3.20 42.32 -2.89
C ASN A 115 4.25 41.44 -2.18
N ALA A 116 3.93 40.89 -1.01
CA ALA A 116 4.81 39.99 -0.28
C ALA A 116 5.14 38.74 -1.10
N SER A 117 6.40 38.31 -1.04
CA SER A 117 6.83 37.05 -1.63
C SER A 117 6.30 35.85 -0.83
N ASP A 118 6.19 34.70 -1.49
CA ASP A 118 5.76 33.45 -0.83
C ASP A 118 6.66 33.07 0.37
N ALA A 119 7.94 33.47 0.34
CA ALA A 119 8.87 33.27 1.45
C ALA A 119 8.52 34.15 2.66
N GLU A 120 8.26 35.44 2.44
CA GLU A 120 7.85 36.37 3.50
C GLU A 120 6.49 35.96 4.09
N MET A 121 5.57 35.47 3.26
CA MET A 121 4.29 34.92 3.70
C MET A 121 4.48 33.70 4.61
N CYS A 122 5.44 32.83 4.29
CA CYS A 122 5.81 31.67 5.10
C CYS A 122 6.40 32.09 6.46
N ASP A 123 7.28 33.09 6.48
CA ASP A 123 7.87 33.63 7.71
C ASP A 123 6.81 34.26 8.61
N ILE A 124 5.89 35.05 8.04
CA ILE A 124 4.73 35.61 8.74
C ILE A 124 3.89 34.48 9.34
N ALA A 125 3.57 33.44 8.56
CA ALA A 125 2.80 32.29 9.04
C ALA A 125 3.52 31.53 10.17
N ALA A 126 4.85 31.40 10.12
CA ALA A 126 5.66 30.79 11.17
C ALA A 126 5.59 31.60 12.47
N ILE A 127 5.74 32.94 12.39
CA ILE A 127 5.65 33.84 13.56
C ILE A 127 4.25 33.82 14.19
N LEU A 128 3.20 33.78 13.36
CA LEU A 128 1.80 33.69 13.80
C LEU A 128 1.38 32.29 14.27
N GLY A 129 2.25 31.28 14.20
CA GLY A 129 1.95 29.91 14.60
C GLY A 129 1.02 29.16 13.64
N MET A 130 0.87 29.63 12.41
CA MET A 130 0.03 29.03 11.37
C MET A 130 0.70 27.89 10.59
N TYR A 131 1.87 27.41 11.03
CA TYR A 131 2.59 26.29 10.39
C TYR A 131 1.76 24.97 10.36
N THR A 132 0.76 24.84 11.23
CA THR A 132 -0.20 23.71 11.25
C THR A 132 -1.10 23.67 10.01
N LEU A 133 -1.25 24.79 9.30
CA LEU A 133 -1.98 24.88 8.04
C LEU A 133 -1.13 24.47 6.83
N MET A 134 0.16 24.18 7.05
CA MET A 134 1.09 23.71 6.04
C MET A 134 1.25 22.18 6.12
N SER A 135 1.44 21.53 4.98
CA SER A 135 1.84 20.11 4.98
C SER A 135 3.26 19.95 5.55
N ASN A 136 3.55 18.80 6.16
CA ASN A 136 4.90 18.48 6.66
C ASN A 136 5.99 18.71 5.60
N LYS A 137 5.70 18.38 4.34
CA LYS A 137 6.62 18.60 3.22
C LYS A 137 6.90 20.08 2.96
N GLN A 138 5.86 20.91 2.88
CA GLN A 138 6.00 22.36 2.70
C GLN A 138 6.76 23.00 3.87
N TYR A 139 6.53 22.53 5.10
CA TYR A 139 7.25 23.00 6.28
C TYR A 139 8.76 22.71 6.21
N TYR A 140 9.15 21.46 5.89
CA TYR A 140 10.56 21.10 5.77
C TYR A 140 11.24 21.69 4.54
N ASP A 141 10.53 21.84 3.41
CA ASP A 141 11.06 22.51 2.22
C ASP A 141 11.36 23.99 2.51
N ALA A 142 10.48 24.67 3.25
CA ALA A 142 10.68 26.06 3.67
C ALA A 142 11.86 26.22 4.65
N LEU A 143 12.08 25.25 5.55
CA LEU A 143 13.23 25.26 6.46
C LEU A 143 14.56 24.89 5.78
N GLY A 144 14.51 24.03 4.76
CA GLY A 144 15.68 23.36 4.19
C GLY A 144 16.23 23.98 2.90
N THR A 145 15.50 24.86 2.22
CA THR A 145 15.94 25.42 0.93
C THR A 145 16.08 26.93 0.94
N THR A 146 17.10 27.39 0.23
CA THR A 146 17.34 28.78 -0.18
C THR A 146 16.19 29.29 -1.06
N GLY A 147 15.04 29.60 -0.45
CA GLY A 147 13.98 30.41 -1.03
C GLY A 147 13.16 29.80 -2.18
N THR A 148 13.17 28.48 -2.39
CA THR A 148 12.40 27.87 -3.50
C THR A 148 11.33 26.91 -2.97
N ILE A 149 10.10 27.43 -2.84
CA ILE A 149 8.94 26.65 -2.39
C ILE A 149 8.50 25.71 -3.51
N ALA A 150 8.56 24.40 -3.25
CA ALA A 150 8.21 23.36 -4.24
C ALA A 150 6.71 23.26 -4.55
N ASN A 151 5.84 23.82 -3.69
CA ASN A 151 4.39 23.78 -3.86
C ASN A 151 3.75 25.15 -3.66
N LYS A 152 3.30 25.76 -4.78
CA LYS A 152 2.60 27.05 -4.84
C LYS A 152 1.08 26.92 -4.77
N GLU A 153 0.54 25.70 -4.72
CA GLU A 153 -0.87 25.50 -4.45
C GLU A 153 -1.03 25.78 -2.95
N GLY A 154 -1.78 26.82 -2.58
CA GLY A 154 -1.92 27.27 -1.18
C GLY A 154 -2.62 26.25 -0.26
N ILE A 155 -3.39 26.74 0.72
CA ILE A 155 -4.05 25.92 1.76
C ILE A 155 -4.97 24.81 1.18
N ASN A 156 -5.41 24.93 -0.08
CA ASN A 156 -6.21 23.92 -0.79
C ASN A 156 -5.39 22.89 -1.59
N SER A 157 -4.07 22.80 -1.40
CA SER A 157 -3.24 21.84 -2.14
C SER A 157 -3.58 20.40 -1.77
N VAL A 158 -3.73 19.56 -2.79
CA VAL A 158 -3.92 18.13 -2.62
C VAL A 158 -2.57 17.51 -2.26
N VAL A 159 -2.48 16.87 -1.09
CA VAL A 159 -1.28 16.15 -0.66
C VAL A 159 -0.99 15.03 -1.66
N LYS A 160 0.13 15.15 -2.38
CA LYS A 160 0.61 14.12 -3.31
C LYS A 160 1.57 13.19 -2.57
N PRO A 161 1.53 11.87 -2.83
CA PRO A 161 2.52 10.95 -2.29
C PRO A 161 3.92 11.32 -2.79
N ASP A 162 4.93 11.12 -1.96
CA ASP A 162 6.31 11.35 -2.39
C ASP A 162 6.70 10.34 -3.48
N PRO A 163 7.37 10.79 -4.55
CA PRO A 163 7.88 9.88 -5.56
C PRO A 163 8.90 8.93 -4.92
N PHE A 164 8.74 7.64 -5.18
CA PHE A 164 9.63 6.61 -4.66
C PHE A 164 11.07 6.91 -5.07
N LYS A 165 11.94 7.18 -4.09
CA LYS A 165 13.38 7.33 -4.33
C LYS A 165 13.96 5.93 -4.51
N TYR A 166 14.28 5.57 -5.74
CA TYR A 166 15.03 4.36 -6.02
C TYR A 166 16.47 4.55 -5.55
N PHE A 167 16.84 3.83 -4.49
CA PHE A 167 18.22 3.72 -4.06
C PHE A 167 18.81 2.46 -4.71
N PRO A 168 19.81 2.58 -5.62
CA PRO A 168 20.49 1.41 -6.14
C PRO A 168 21.16 0.65 -4.99
N GLU A 169 21.23 -0.67 -5.09
CA GLU A 169 22.01 -1.47 -4.13
C GLU A 169 23.47 -1.01 -4.18
N GLU A 170 24.02 -0.64 -3.02
CA GLU A 170 25.42 -0.29 -2.89
C GLU A 170 26.30 -1.51 -3.23
N PRO A 171 27.45 -1.31 -3.90
CA PRO A 171 28.36 -2.40 -4.17
C PRO A 171 28.81 -3.06 -2.85
N PRO A 172 29.04 -4.40 -2.83
CA PRO A 172 29.51 -5.09 -1.64
C PRO A 172 30.78 -4.46 -1.08
N ASN A 173 30.83 -4.21 0.23
CA ASN A 173 32.03 -3.70 0.89
C ASN A 173 33.15 -4.76 0.80
N THR A 174 34.28 -4.39 0.20
CA THR A 174 35.44 -5.27 -0.05
C THR A 174 36.48 -5.23 1.08
N THR A 175 36.20 -4.53 2.18
CA THR A 175 37.11 -4.39 3.32
C THR A 175 37.39 -5.74 3.98
N ASN A 176 38.67 -6.12 4.06
CA ASN A 176 39.10 -7.33 4.74
C ASN A 176 39.19 -7.08 6.27
N VAL A 177 38.36 -7.80 7.04
CA VAL A 177 38.25 -7.62 8.49
C VAL A 177 39.50 -8.07 9.24
N GLU A 178 40.13 -9.16 8.81
CA GLU A 178 41.30 -9.75 9.49
C GLU A 178 42.53 -8.85 9.31
N GLU A 179 42.78 -8.41 8.09
CA GLU A 179 43.90 -7.53 7.78
C GLU A 179 43.73 -6.15 8.45
N THR A 180 42.51 -5.61 8.46
CA THR A 180 42.24 -4.34 9.15
C THR A 180 42.41 -4.47 10.65
N LEU A 181 41.99 -5.59 11.26
CA LEU A 181 42.22 -5.88 12.68
C LEU A 181 43.71 -5.96 13.03
N GLU A 182 44.52 -6.65 12.22
CA GLU A 182 45.96 -6.73 12.42
C GLU A 182 46.64 -5.35 12.31
N ARG A 183 46.22 -4.51 11.36
CA ARG A 183 46.74 -3.13 11.22
C ARG A 183 46.35 -2.24 12.40
N ILE A 184 45.14 -2.43 12.96
CA ILE A 184 44.70 -1.74 14.19
C ILE A 184 45.55 -2.20 15.39
N LEU A 185 45.74 -3.51 15.57
CA LEU A 185 46.57 -4.07 16.66
C LEU A 185 48.02 -3.58 16.60
N ASN A 186 48.57 -3.40 15.40
CA ASN A 186 49.92 -2.91 15.18
C ASN A 186 50.04 -1.37 15.22
N ASN A 187 48.96 -0.63 15.50
CA ASN A 187 48.92 0.85 15.49
C ASN A 187 49.51 1.45 14.20
N ASP A 188 49.08 0.92 13.04
CA ASP A 188 49.55 1.41 11.75
C ASP A 188 49.13 2.87 11.52
N SER A 189 50.12 3.77 11.40
CA SER A 189 49.92 5.20 11.15
C SER A 189 49.26 5.53 9.80
N GLY A 190 49.23 4.58 8.86
CA GLY A 190 48.58 4.73 7.55
C GLY A 190 47.07 4.46 7.56
N LEU A 191 46.52 3.90 8.65
CA LEU A 191 45.11 3.57 8.76
C LEU A 191 44.34 4.73 9.43
N THR A 192 43.71 5.59 8.63
CA THR A 192 42.99 6.77 9.13
C THR A 192 41.48 6.56 9.29
N GLU A 193 40.90 5.64 8.53
CA GLU A 193 39.47 5.37 8.51
C GLU A 193 39.21 3.88 8.31
N VAL A 194 38.21 3.34 9.01
CA VAL A 194 37.82 1.92 8.94
C VAL A 194 36.31 1.86 8.68
N ASN A 195 35.92 1.31 7.53
CA ASN A 195 34.52 1.17 7.15
C ASN A 195 34.07 -0.30 7.23
N LEU A 196 33.30 -0.62 8.27
CA LEU A 196 32.75 -1.96 8.51
C LEU A 196 31.27 -2.10 8.09
N ASN A 197 30.69 -1.09 7.41
CA ASN A 197 29.30 -1.11 7.01
C ASN A 197 29.08 -2.14 5.88
N ASN A 198 27.93 -2.85 5.89
CA ASN A 198 27.48 -3.74 4.81
C ASN A 198 28.45 -4.87 4.41
N ILE A 199 29.33 -5.33 5.31
CA ILE A 199 30.17 -6.51 5.08
C ILE A 199 29.35 -7.78 5.38
N LYS A 200 29.19 -8.67 4.38
CA LYS A 200 28.30 -9.85 4.47
C LYS A 200 28.80 -10.94 5.43
N ASP A 201 30.11 -11.02 5.62
CA ASP A 201 30.78 -12.15 6.26
C ASP A 201 31.48 -11.80 7.58
N ILE A 202 30.99 -10.81 8.34
CA ILE A 202 31.54 -10.55 9.70
C ILE A 202 31.05 -11.66 10.64
N PRO A 203 31.94 -12.50 11.19
CA PRO A 203 31.53 -13.46 12.21
C PRO A 203 31.08 -12.69 13.46
N ILE A 204 29.85 -12.95 13.93
CA ILE A 204 29.39 -12.47 15.24
C ILE A 204 30.33 -13.13 16.27
N PRO A 205 31.20 -12.39 16.98
CA PRO A 205 32.13 -13.02 17.89
C PRO A 205 31.34 -13.64 19.04
N VAL A 206 31.37 -14.97 19.14
CA VAL A 206 31.25 -15.61 20.46
C VAL A 206 32.51 -15.20 21.19
N LEU A 207 32.41 -14.14 21.99
CA LEU A 207 33.47 -13.65 22.87
C LEU A 207 34.17 -14.84 23.54
N LYS A 208 35.39 -15.14 23.10
CA LYS A 208 36.36 -15.92 23.85
C LYS A 208 37.63 -15.09 23.90
N GLU A 209 38.13 -14.99 25.12
CA GLU A 209 39.20 -14.11 25.63
C GLU A 209 40.40 -13.93 24.69
#